data_AF-A0A954FZK2-F1
#
_entry.id   AF-A0A954FZK2-F1
#
_cell.length_a   1.000
_cell.length_b   1.000
_cell.length_c   1.000
_cell.angle_alpha   90.00
_cell.angle_beta   90.00
_cell.angle_gamma   90.00
#
_symmetry.space_group_name_H-M   'P 1'
#
loop_
_entity.id
_entity.type
_entity.pdbx_description
1 polymer ?
#
loop_
_entity_poly.entity_id
_entity_poly.type
_entity_poly.pdbx_seq_one_letter_code
_entity_poly.pdbx_strand_id
1 'polypeptide(L)'
;MRKRITLISAACWFLAISFYNVESARSANKPSGKSAAAKMDPKQRAFFETKIRPVLVKKCYSCHSSQAEEIGGKLRMDTRDGMREGGESGPAFVEGRPSESLLIQALRYDGLEMPPN
;
A
#
# COMPACT_ATOMS: atom_id res chain seq x y z
N MET A 1 -2.13 -62.73 -48.14
CA MET A 1 -2.55 -62.66 -46.71
C MET A 1 -2.65 -61.20 -46.31
N ARG A 2 -3.88 -60.73 -46.09
CA ARG A 2 -4.20 -59.37 -45.59
C ARG A 2 -4.13 -59.38 -44.05
N LYS A 3 -3.76 -58.23 -43.45
CA LYS A 3 -3.92 -57.75 -42.06
C LYS A 3 -2.58 -57.14 -41.60
N ARG A 4 -2.45 -55.93 -41.03
CA ARG A 4 -3.39 -54.93 -40.51
C ARG A 4 -2.63 -53.59 -40.46
N ILE A 5 -3.26 -52.55 -41.00
CA ILE A 5 -2.86 -51.15 -40.88
C ILE A 5 -3.24 -50.70 -39.47
N THR A 6 -2.27 -50.25 -38.67
CA THR A 6 -2.51 -49.69 -37.34
C THR A 6 -3.06 -48.28 -37.49
N LEU A 7 -4.27 -48.10 -36.97
CA LEU A 7 -5.03 -46.88 -36.89
C LEU A 7 -4.38 -45.85 -35.96
N ILE A 8 -4.27 -44.62 -36.46
CA ILE A 8 -4.60 -43.33 -35.83
C ILE A 8 -4.72 -43.38 -34.30
N SER A 9 -3.81 -42.69 -33.61
CA SER A 9 -4.13 -42.03 -32.34
C SER A 9 -3.49 -40.63 -32.35
N ALA A 10 -4.17 -39.72 -33.04
CA ALA A 10 -4.04 -38.30 -32.81
C ALA A 10 -4.71 -38.00 -31.46
N ALA A 11 -3.97 -38.11 -30.37
CA ALA A 11 -4.42 -37.69 -29.05
C ALA A 11 -3.24 -37.15 -28.25
N CYS A 12 -3.32 -35.87 -27.91
CA CYS A 12 -2.60 -35.23 -26.81
C CYS A 12 -1.13 -34.83 -27.01
N TRP A 13 -0.76 -34.38 -28.22
CA TRP A 13 0.22 -33.28 -28.40
C TRP A 13 -0.39 -31.94 -27.91
N PHE A 14 -0.94 -31.91 -26.68
CA PHE A 14 -1.62 -30.73 -26.12
C PHE A 14 -1.41 -30.56 -24.60
N LEU A 15 -0.40 -31.22 -24.01
CA LEU A 15 -0.03 -31.06 -22.60
C LEU A 15 1.19 -30.14 -22.39
N ALA A 16 1.39 -29.14 -23.26
CA ALA A 16 2.50 -28.18 -23.12
C ALA A 16 2.13 -26.72 -23.43
N ILE A 17 0.84 -26.37 -23.56
CA ILE A 17 0.41 -25.00 -23.94
C ILE A 17 -0.32 -24.26 -22.80
N SER A 18 -0.61 -24.91 -21.67
CA SER A 18 -1.38 -24.27 -20.59
C SER A 18 -0.56 -23.45 -19.58
N PHE A 19 0.76 -23.28 -19.77
CA PHE A 19 1.62 -22.53 -18.83
C PHE A 19 2.07 -21.14 -19.32
N TYR A 20 1.72 -20.70 -20.53
CA TYR A 20 2.31 -19.49 -21.13
C TYR A 20 1.44 -18.22 -21.15
N ASN A 21 0.23 -18.22 -20.57
CA ASN A 21 -0.68 -17.05 -20.66
C ASN A 21 -1.34 -16.65 -19.34
N VAL A 22 -0.57 -16.59 -18.24
CA VAL A 22 -1.02 -15.95 -17.00
C VAL A 22 0.01 -14.93 -16.46
N GLU A 23 0.71 -14.22 -17.34
CA GLU A 23 1.63 -13.15 -16.96
C GLU A 23 1.39 -11.88 -17.80
N SER A 24 0.18 -11.33 -17.75
CA SER A 24 -0.09 -10.00 -18.34
C SER A 24 -1.25 -9.27 -17.67
N ALA A 25 -1.15 -9.06 -16.36
CA ALA A 25 -1.97 -8.06 -15.65
C ALA A 25 -1.19 -7.29 -14.57
N ARG A 26 0.15 -7.33 -14.60
CA ARG A 26 1.01 -6.46 -13.77
C ARG A 26 1.64 -5.38 -14.65
N SER A 27 0.84 -4.42 -15.09
CA SER A 27 1.37 -3.18 -15.68
C SER A 27 0.45 -2.01 -15.38
N ALA A 28 0.32 -1.67 -14.09
CA ALA A 28 -0.24 -0.40 -13.64
C ALA A 28 0.25 -0.02 -12.23
N ASN A 29 1.57 -0.07 -12.00
CA ASN A 29 2.26 0.84 -11.09
C ASN A 29 3.74 0.49 -11.06
N LYS A 30 4.57 1.31 -11.72
CA LYS A 30 6.02 1.31 -11.47
C LYS A 30 6.23 2.17 -10.22
N PRO A 31 6.54 1.60 -9.03
CA PRO A 31 6.90 2.45 -7.92
C PRO A 31 8.25 3.07 -8.27
N SER A 32 8.26 4.37 -8.56
CA SER A 32 9.47 5.14 -8.76
C SER A 32 10.16 5.34 -7.41
N GLY A 33 10.68 4.25 -6.85
CA GLY A 33 11.49 4.25 -5.65
C GLY A 33 12.90 4.74 -5.97
N LYS A 34 13.12 6.05 -5.92
CA LYS A 34 14.42 6.54 -5.43
C LYS A 34 14.37 6.49 -3.91
N SER A 35 14.68 5.32 -3.36
CA SER A 35 14.94 5.13 -1.94
C SER A 35 16.36 5.60 -1.62
N ALA A 36 16.47 6.44 -0.59
CA ALA A 36 17.60 6.67 0.32
C ALA A 36 17.65 8.14 0.74
N ALA A 37 17.26 8.42 1.99
CA ALA A 37 17.63 9.58 2.83
C ALA A 37 17.90 10.93 2.12
N ALA A 38 17.18 11.24 1.04
CA ALA A 38 17.32 12.50 0.35
C ALA A 38 16.82 13.57 1.32
N LYS A 39 17.67 14.56 1.62
CA LYS A 39 17.24 15.77 2.33
C LYS A 39 15.96 16.24 1.65
N MET A 40 14.85 16.21 2.39
CA MET A 40 13.54 16.61 1.87
C MET A 40 13.68 17.99 1.22
N ASP A 41 13.19 18.14 -0.01
CA ASP A 41 13.27 19.40 -0.74
C ASP A 41 12.68 20.52 0.13
N PRO A 42 13.36 21.67 0.30
CA PRO A 42 12.84 22.78 1.10
C PRO A 42 11.41 23.18 0.76
N LYS A 43 10.99 23.09 -0.52
CA LYS A 43 9.61 23.38 -0.91
C LYS A 43 8.63 22.32 -0.40
N GLN A 44 8.98 21.04 -0.48
CA GLN A 44 8.18 19.95 0.11
C GLN A 44 8.05 20.11 1.63
N ARG A 45 9.12 20.48 2.32
CA ARG A 45 9.08 20.77 3.77
C ARG A 45 8.15 21.93 4.07
N ALA A 46 8.29 23.05 3.36
CA ALA A 46 7.44 24.22 3.55
C ALA A 46 5.96 23.88 3.29
N PHE A 47 5.68 23.07 2.26
CA PHE A 47 4.33 22.60 1.99
C PHE A 47 3.78 21.74 3.13
N PHE A 48 4.56 20.78 3.64
CA PHE A 48 4.14 19.96 4.78
C PHE A 48 3.80 20.82 6.00
N GLU A 49 4.70 21.75 6.38
CA GLU A 49 4.53 22.59 7.56
C GLU A 49 3.35 23.58 7.43
N THR A 50 3.09 24.09 6.23
CA THR A 50 2.04 25.11 6.03
C THR A 50 0.68 24.55 5.61
N LYS A 51 0.63 23.34 5.03
CA LYS A 51 -0.60 22.75 4.48
C LYS A 51 -1.02 21.46 5.17
N ILE A 52 -0.06 20.61 5.57
CA ILE A 52 -0.36 19.27 6.09
C ILE A 52 -0.40 19.27 7.61
N ARG A 53 0.66 19.73 8.28
CA ARG A 53 0.75 19.74 9.75
C ARG A 53 -0.44 20.43 10.43
N PRO A 54 -0.94 21.60 9.97
CA PRO A 54 -2.08 22.25 10.62
C PRO A 54 -3.36 21.39 10.61
N VAL A 55 -3.57 20.59 9.56
CA VAL A 55 -4.70 19.66 9.48
C VAL A 55 -4.52 18.52 10.47
N LEU A 56 -3.31 17.93 10.54
CA LEU A 56 -3.01 16.85 11.49
C LEU A 56 -3.18 17.29 12.95
N VAL A 57 -2.71 18.49 13.28
CA VAL A 57 -2.88 19.08 14.62
C VAL A 57 -4.36 19.23 14.96
N LYS A 58 -5.16 19.75 14.02
CA LYS A 58 -6.59 20.02 14.26
C LYS A 58 -7.46 18.77 14.31
N LYS A 59 -7.10 17.71 13.57
CA LYS A 59 -7.99 16.57 13.31
C LYS A 59 -7.50 15.23 13.85
N CYS A 60 -6.21 15.08 14.13
CA CYS A 60 -5.63 13.78 14.47
C CYS A 60 -4.91 13.79 15.83
N TYR A 61 -4.25 14.90 16.18
CA TYR A 61 -3.33 14.91 17.34
C TYR A 61 -4.03 14.81 18.70
N SER A 62 -5.31 15.15 18.80
CA SER A 62 -6.08 14.99 20.04
C SER A 62 -6.07 13.54 20.56
N CYS A 63 -5.92 12.55 19.66
CA CYS A 63 -5.91 11.13 20.00
C CYS A 63 -4.64 10.39 19.55
N HIS A 64 -3.89 10.91 18.56
CA HIS A 64 -2.73 10.22 17.97
C HIS A 64 -1.43 11.03 18.07
N SER A 65 -1.15 11.65 19.22
CA SER A 65 0.10 12.39 19.47
C SER A 65 0.67 12.12 20.85
N SER A 66 1.91 12.56 21.12
CA SER A 66 2.50 12.57 22.47
C SER A 66 1.69 13.34 23.50
N GLN A 67 0.89 14.30 23.04
CA GLN A 67 0.15 15.22 23.89
C GLN A 67 -1.29 14.76 24.12
N ALA A 68 -1.71 13.65 23.49
CA ALA A 68 -3.01 13.05 23.74
C ALA A 68 -3.03 12.43 25.15
N GLU A 69 -4.16 12.57 25.86
CA GLU A 69 -4.39 11.95 27.17
C GLU A 69 -4.36 10.41 27.04
N GLU A 70 -5.00 9.90 25.99
CA GLU A 70 -4.93 8.50 25.58
C GLU A 70 -4.48 8.41 24.11
N ILE A 71 -3.49 7.55 23.85
CA ILE A 71 -2.95 7.36 22.50
C ILE A 71 -3.75 6.26 21.79
N GLY A 72 -4.72 6.68 20.98
CA GLY A 72 -5.58 5.80 20.20
C GLY A 72 -4.80 4.86 19.29
N GLY A 73 -5.10 3.55 19.38
CA GLY A 73 -4.45 2.49 18.59
C GLY A 73 -2.92 2.47 18.72
N LYS A 74 -2.35 3.05 19.79
CA LYS A 74 -0.91 3.25 20.00
C LYS A 74 -0.18 3.99 18.86
N LEU A 75 -0.93 4.72 18.01
CA LEU A 75 -0.39 5.39 16.85
C LEU A 75 0.09 6.81 17.17
N ARG A 76 1.30 7.15 16.72
CA ARG A 76 1.93 8.46 16.92
C ARG A 76 2.12 9.19 15.60
N MET A 77 1.22 10.12 15.30
CA MET A 77 1.20 10.93 14.08
C MET A 77 2.01 12.22 14.16
N ASP A 78 2.52 12.55 15.35
CA ASP A 78 3.29 13.76 15.62
C ASP A 78 4.77 13.65 15.24
N THR A 79 5.25 12.43 15.01
CA THR A 79 6.63 12.15 14.60
C THR A 79 6.65 11.32 13.32
N ARG A 80 7.70 11.52 12.51
CA ARG A 80 7.90 10.73 11.28
C ARG A 80 8.04 9.24 11.60
N ASP A 81 8.85 8.93 12.61
CA ASP A 81 9.18 7.55 12.94
C ASP A 81 7.97 6.83 13.54
N GLY A 82 7.16 7.51 14.37
CA GLY A 82 5.90 6.96 14.88
C GLY A 82 4.87 6.65 13.80
N MET A 83 4.78 7.45 12.73
CA MET A 83 3.91 7.14 11.59
C MET A 83 4.43 5.97 10.75
N ARG A 84 5.75 5.81 10.67
CA ARG A 84 6.40 4.72 9.91
C ARG A 84 6.32 3.38 10.66
N GLU A 85 6.54 3.40 11.96
CA GLU A 85 6.33 2.23 12.84
C GLU A 85 4.86 1.84 12.87
N GLY A 86 3.98 2.83 13.01
CA GLY A 86 2.54 2.63 13.03
C GLY A 86 1.98 2.36 14.42
N GLY A 87 0.73 1.91 14.44
CA GLY A 87 0.02 1.51 15.65
C GLY A 87 -0.35 0.04 15.62
N GLU A 88 -1.40 -0.32 16.37
CA GLU A 88 -1.91 -1.69 16.45
C GLU A 88 -2.40 -2.24 15.11
N SER A 89 -2.83 -1.36 14.20
CA SER A 89 -3.24 -1.73 12.83
C SER A 89 -2.07 -1.81 11.85
N GLY A 90 -0.84 -1.46 12.26
CA GLY A 90 0.34 -1.39 11.42
C GLY A 90 0.73 0.04 10.98
N PRO A 91 1.64 0.18 10.01
CA PRO A 91 2.17 1.47 9.55
C PRO A 91 1.08 2.43 9.05
N ALA A 92 1.17 3.71 9.40
CA ALA A 92 0.16 4.69 8.99
C ALA A 92 0.21 4.98 7.48
N PHE A 93 1.40 4.89 6.86
CA PHE A 93 1.55 5.07 5.42
C PHE A 93 2.63 4.19 4.82
N VAL A 94 2.50 3.97 3.52
CA VAL A 94 3.46 3.24 2.69
C VAL A 94 4.08 4.20 1.69
N GLU A 95 5.40 4.37 1.78
CA GLU A 95 6.14 5.29 0.92
C GLU A 95 5.94 4.99 -0.57
N GLY A 96 5.57 6.02 -1.32
CA GLY A 96 5.30 5.91 -2.75
C GLY A 96 4.02 5.17 -3.13
N ARG A 97 3.26 4.64 -2.15
CA ARG A 97 2.01 3.87 -2.39
C ARG A 97 0.86 4.40 -1.52
N PRO A 98 0.30 5.59 -1.82
CA PRO A 98 -0.77 6.19 -1.01
C PRO A 98 -2.03 5.32 -0.94
N SER A 99 -2.38 4.58 -2.00
CA SER A 99 -3.55 3.69 -2.02
C SER A 99 -3.47 2.52 -1.05
N GLU A 100 -2.26 2.13 -0.65
CA GLU A 100 -2.00 1.03 0.30
C GLU A 100 -1.80 1.54 1.73
N SER A 101 -1.96 2.85 1.96
CA SER A 101 -1.71 3.48 3.25
C SER A 101 -2.97 3.55 4.12
N LEU A 102 -2.88 3.10 5.37
CA LEU A 102 -3.99 3.13 6.33
C LEU A 102 -4.52 4.55 6.58
N LEU A 103 -3.64 5.55 6.59
CA LEU A 103 -4.04 6.96 6.70
C LEU A 103 -5.01 7.37 5.59
N ILE A 104 -4.79 6.90 4.36
CA ILE A 104 -5.67 7.24 3.23
C ILE A 104 -7.00 6.49 3.32
N GLN A 105 -6.99 5.24 3.80
CA GLN A 105 -8.22 4.49 4.09
C GLN A 105 -9.06 5.20 5.16
N ALA A 106 -8.41 5.59 6.28
CA ALA A 106 -9.04 6.33 7.37
C ALA A 106 -9.59 7.70 6.96
N LEU A 107 -8.97 8.40 6.00
CA LEU A 107 -9.49 9.66 5.48
C LEU A 107 -10.66 9.48 4.50
N ARG A 108 -10.78 8.30 3.88
CA ARG A 108 -11.85 7.97 2.92
C ARG A 108 -13.00 7.18 3.53
N TYR A 109 -12.83 6.74 4.77
CA TYR A 109 -13.74 5.84 5.48
C TYR A 109 -13.92 4.52 4.70
N ASP A 110 -12.80 3.98 4.22
CA ASP A 110 -12.76 2.73 3.46
C ASP A 110 -12.28 1.59 4.37
N GLY A 111 -13.22 0.97 5.10
CA GLY A 111 -12.96 -0.14 6.03
C GLY A 111 -12.30 0.25 7.36
N LEU A 112 -11.68 1.42 7.45
CA LEU A 112 -11.17 2.04 8.67
C LEU A 112 -11.73 3.46 8.77
N GLU A 113 -12.32 3.83 9.91
CA GLU A 113 -12.93 5.15 10.14
C GLU A 113 -12.32 5.80 11.38
N MET A 114 -11.88 7.05 11.23
CA MET A 114 -11.32 7.88 12.30
C MET A 114 -11.73 9.35 12.11
N PRO A 115 -12.15 10.07 13.17
CA PRO A 115 -12.32 9.59 14.55
C PRO A 115 -13.47 8.58 14.69
N PRO A 116 -13.42 7.68 15.68
CA PRO A 116 -14.53 6.76 15.94
C PRO A 116 -15.77 7.55 16.38
N ASN A 117 -16.96 7.01 16.06
CA ASN A 117 -18.25 7.56 16.51
C ASN A 117 -18.50 7.28 17.99
#